data_AF-A0A524M191-F1
#
_entry.id   AF-A0A524M191-F1
#
_cell.length_a   1.000
_cell.length_b   1.000
_cell.length_c   1.000
_cell.angle_alpha   90.00
_cell.angle_beta   90.00
_cell.angle_gamma   90.00
#
_symmetry.space_group_name_H-M   'P 1'
#
loop_
_entity.id
_entity.type
_entity.pdbx_description
1 polymer ?
#
loop_
_entity_poly.entity_id
_entity_poly.type
_entity_poly.pdbx_seq_one_letter_code
_entity_poly.pdbx_strand_id
1 'polypeptide(L)'
;MNVKHYKSEVNDPKRMVNPIDVIIENCNRLNYVIRYLSQLKPKRVNDYAIALEKRLRDDIKDFQIDHSNLDISELLKDCEYLDRFPELLEVMIQFVFYELKLPKDFRLESEEVEVTLMAWLRSTNIFRYHRVKAIVDIMEREEGIQLWKDMVYRATQDSLKSKDEECHPPIKEITEGWIKEGETGESNFELTVVSYDDHKVALRFDKCPVYDSVKHLEDREIAYLSYCWTGYPEEELNKKARRKKTPQTLYQSDYCVEFYWNNDVHPDAEPPTSEFWNNQAESKVII
;
A
#
# COMPACT_ATOMS: atom_id res chain seq x y z
N MET A 1 24.39 -13.05 14.28
CA MET A 1 23.37 -13.22 13.23
C MET A 1 22.46 -14.37 13.62
N ASN A 2 21.16 -14.09 13.73
CA ASN A 2 20.10 -15.05 14.05
C ASN A 2 19.13 -15.08 12.87
N VAL A 3 18.80 -16.28 12.37
CA VAL A 3 17.89 -16.48 11.24
C VAL A 3 16.69 -17.28 11.73
N LYS A 4 15.49 -16.73 11.54
CA LYS A 4 14.23 -17.41 11.83
C LYS A 4 13.35 -17.46 10.59
N HIS A 5 12.77 -18.62 10.33
CA HIS A 5 11.87 -18.86 9.21
C HIS A 5 10.47 -19.14 9.72
N TYR A 6 9.49 -18.44 9.15
CA TYR A 6 8.08 -18.61 9.49
C TYR A 6 7.33 -18.96 8.22
N LYS A 7 6.87 -20.21 8.16
CA LYS A 7 5.94 -20.65 7.12
C LYS A 7 4.54 -20.39 7.62
N SER A 8 3.74 -19.78 6.76
CA SER A 8 2.31 -19.62 6.99
C SER A 8 1.55 -20.46 5.97
N GLU A 9 0.51 -21.17 6.42
CA GLU A 9 -0.52 -21.65 5.52
C GLU A 9 -1.27 -20.42 5.02
N VAL A 10 -1.24 -20.19 3.71
CA VAL A 10 -1.94 -19.05 3.11
C VAL A 10 -3.43 -19.27 3.29
N ASN A 11 -3.97 -18.61 4.30
CA ASN A 11 -5.39 -18.51 4.52
C ASN A 11 -5.86 -17.16 3.96
N ASP A 12 -7.07 -17.12 3.42
CA ASP A 12 -7.79 -15.87 3.15
C ASP A 12 -8.75 -15.64 4.34
N PRO A 13 -8.24 -15.25 5.52
CA PRO A 13 -9.05 -15.20 6.72
C PRO A 13 -10.15 -14.16 6.56
N LYS A 14 -11.25 -14.41 7.25
CA LYS A 14 -12.32 -13.43 7.36
C LYS A 14 -11.99 -12.38 8.41
N ARG A 15 -12.45 -11.16 8.19
CA ARG A 15 -12.30 -10.03 9.10
C ARG A 15 -13.55 -9.17 9.10
N MET A 16 -13.82 -8.56 10.25
CA MET A 16 -14.84 -7.53 10.37
C MET A 16 -14.29 -6.20 9.85
N VAL A 17 -15.05 -5.54 8.99
CA VAL A 17 -14.68 -4.26 8.38
C VAL A 17 -15.91 -3.37 8.31
N ASN A 18 -15.79 -2.12 8.72
CA ASN A 18 -16.79 -1.11 8.39
C ASN A 18 -16.51 -0.58 6.96
N PRO A 19 -17.44 -0.75 5.99
CA PRO A 19 -17.24 -0.24 4.62
C PRO A 19 -17.04 1.27 4.57
N ILE A 20 -17.61 2.02 5.52
CA ILE A 20 -17.44 3.47 5.61
C ILE A 20 -16.00 3.86 5.88
N ASP A 21 -15.32 3.18 6.80
CA ASP A 21 -13.92 3.47 7.10
C ASP A 21 -13.03 3.25 5.87
N VAL A 22 -13.35 2.24 5.06
CA VAL A 22 -12.65 1.96 3.80
C VAL A 22 -12.89 3.08 2.77
N ILE A 23 -14.13 3.56 2.66
CA ILE A 23 -14.48 4.68 1.78
C ILE A 23 -13.76 5.95 2.22
N ILE A 24 -13.81 6.30 3.51
CA ILE A 24 -13.16 7.50 4.07
C ILE A 24 -11.65 7.46 3.83
N GLU A 25 -10.98 6.34 4.09
CA GLU A 25 -9.54 6.22 3.83
C GLU A 25 -9.23 6.43 2.34
N ASN A 26 -10.03 5.85 1.43
CA ASN A 26 -9.86 6.05 -0.01
C ASN A 26 -10.14 7.50 -0.44
N CYS A 27 -11.17 8.16 0.11
CA CYS A 27 -11.45 9.59 -0.10
C CYS A 27 -10.25 10.45 0.30
N ASN A 28 -9.76 10.29 1.52
CA ASN A 28 -8.63 11.05 2.06
C ASN A 28 -7.39 10.89 1.18
N ARG A 29 -7.07 9.66 0.81
CA ARG A 29 -5.92 9.32 -0.03
C ARG A 29 -6.05 9.88 -1.44
N LEU A 30 -7.25 9.89 -2.03
CA LEU A 30 -7.49 10.49 -3.33
C LEU A 30 -7.43 12.02 -3.27
N ASN A 31 -8.00 12.63 -2.24
CA ASN A 31 -7.95 14.07 -2.00
C ASN A 31 -6.51 14.59 -1.96
N TYR A 32 -5.59 13.87 -1.29
CA TYR A 32 -4.16 14.19 -1.32
C TYR A 32 -3.55 14.14 -2.74
N VAL A 33 -3.90 13.13 -3.54
CA VAL A 33 -3.41 13.03 -4.93
C VAL A 33 -3.92 14.20 -5.77
N ILE A 34 -5.21 14.50 -5.69
CA ILE A 34 -5.82 15.63 -6.43
C ILE A 34 -5.20 16.95 -5.98
N ARG A 35 -4.95 17.14 -4.68
CA ARG A 35 -4.25 18.31 -4.15
C ARG A 35 -2.88 18.50 -4.78
N TYR A 36 -2.02 17.48 -4.76
CA TYR A 36 -0.68 17.63 -5.34
C TYR A 36 -0.69 17.75 -6.85
N LEU A 37 -1.60 17.05 -7.54
CA LEU A 37 -1.78 17.20 -8.98
C LEU A 37 -2.22 18.64 -9.32
N SER A 38 -3.11 19.23 -8.52
CA SER A 38 -3.55 20.62 -8.68
C SER A 38 -2.41 21.61 -8.51
N GLN A 39 -1.42 21.31 -7.67
CA GLN A 39 -0.24 22.16 -7.47
C GLN A 39 0.80 21.99 -8.58
N LEU A 40 1.04 20.76 -9.04
CA LEU A 40 2.11 20.43 -9.98
C LEU A 40 1.70 20.55 -11.46
N LYS A 41 0.46 20.13 -11.77
CA LYS A 41 -0.09 20.07 -13.13
C LYS A 41 -1.59 20.45 -13.12
N PRO A 42 -1.97 21.68 -12.73
CA PRO A 42 -3.37 22.09 -12.56
C PRO A 42 -4.27 21.84 -13.78
N LYS A 43 -3.73 21.98 -14.99
CA LYS A 43 -4.47 21.77 -16.24
C LYS A 43 -4.87 20.31 -16.48
N ARG A 44 -4.32 19.36 -15.72
CA ARG A 44 -4.52 17.91 -15.89
C ARG A 44 -5.48 17.30 -14.86
N VAL A 45 -5.98 18.09 -13.91
CA VAL A 45 -6.80 17.56 -12.80
C VAL A 45 -8.11 16.95 -13.31
N ASN A 46 -8.80 17.63 -14.23
CA ASN A 46 -10.04 17.10 -14.81
C ASN A 46 -9.77 15.86 -15.68
N ASP A 47 -8.72 15.89 -16.51
CA ASP A 47 -8.30 14.73 -17.31
C ASP A 47 -8.05 13.51 -16.40
N TYR A 48 -7.36 13.72 -15.27
CA TYR A 48 -7.09 12.68 -14.28
C TYR A 48 -8.36 12.12 -13.64
N ALA A 49 -9.29 12.99 -13.23
CA ALA A 49 -10.54 12.56 -12.62
C ALA A 49 -11.36 11.69 -13.59
N ILE A 50 -11.46 12.11 -14.86
CA ILE A 50 -12.14 11.35 -15.93
C ILE A 50 -11.44 10.01 -16.20
N ALA A 51 -10.10 10.01 -16.26
CA ALA A 51 -9.33 8.78 -16.49
C ALA A 51 -9.50 7.78 -15.33
N LEU A 52 -9.47 8.26 -14.08
CA LEU A 52 -9.69 7.42 -12.91
C LEU A 52 -11.12 6.89 -12.86
N GLU A 53 -12.12 7.75 -13.08
CA GLU A 53 -13.53 7.35 -13.13
C GLU A 53 -13.74 6.24 -14.16
N LYS A 54 -13.21 6.42 -15.37
CA LYS A 54 -13.31 5.41 -16.43
C LYS A 54 -12.75 4.05 -15.99
N ARG A 55 -11.56 4.04 -15.36
CA ARG A 55 -10.93 2.80 -14.87
C ARG A 55 -11.79 2.08 -13.84
N LEU A 56 -12.31 2.81 -12.87
CA LEU A 56 -13.15 2.23 -11.83
C LEU A 56 -14.47 1.73 -12.42
N ARG A 57 -15.06 2.44 -13.39
CA ARG A 57 -16.24 1.97 -14.14
C ARG A 57 -15.95 0.68 -14.92
N ASP A 58 -14.80 0.58 -15.57
CA ASP A 58 -14.40 -0.61 -16.32
C ASP A 58 -14.29 -1.86 -15.40
N ASP A 59 -13.84 -1.66 -14.15
CA ASP A 59 -13.74 -2.72 -13.15
C ASP A 59 -15.10 -3.17 -12.59
N ILE A 60 -15.94 -2.21 -12.19
CA ILE A 60 -17.25 -2.51 -11.58
C ILE A 60 -18.32 -2.89 -12.61
N LYS A 61 -18.15 -2.49 -13.87
CA LYS A 61 -19.11 -2.70 -14.98
C LYS A 61 -20.50 -2.17 -14.60
N ASP A 62 -21.50 -3.05 -14.59
CA ASP A 62 -22.90 -2.73 -14.27
C ASP A 62 -23.23 -2.94 -12.78
N PHE A 63 -22.22 -3.10 -11.91
CA PHE A 63 -22.45 -3.21 -10.48
C PHE A 63 -22.88 -1.86 -9.91
N GLN A 64 -23.98 -1.87 -9.17
CA GLN A 64 -24.57 -0.71 -8.51
C GLN A 64 -25.25 -1.16 -7.22
N ILE A 65 -24.96 -0.45 -6.13
CA ILE A 65 -25.64 -0.54 -4.83
C ILE A 65 -26.24 0.82 -4.51
N ASP A 66 -27.49 0.81 -4.04
CA ASP A 66 -28.12 2.01 -3.51
C ASP A 66 -27.41 2.43 -2.22
N HIS A 67 -26.81 3.61 -2.25
CA HIS A 67 -26.14 4.24 -1.12
C HIS A 67 -26.74 5.62 -0.84
N SER A 68 -28.01 5.84 -1.20
CA SER A 68 -28.72 7.10 -0.95
C SER A 68 -28.88 7.43 0.54
N ASN A 69 -28.74 6.44 1.41
CA ASN A 69 -28.74 6.61 2.86
C ASN A 69 -27.38 7.06 3.43
N LEU A 70 -26.35 7.17 2.59
CA LEU A 70 -25.02 7.64 2.96
C LEU A 70 -24.99 9.17 3.01
N ASP A 71 -24.54 9.75 4.12
CA ASP A 71 -24.25 11.18 4.17
C ASP A 71 -22.90 11.46 3.47
N ILE A 72 -22.96 11.65 2.16
CA ILE A 72 -21.79 12.00 1.34
C ILE A 72 -21.14 13.31 1.84
N SER A 73 -21.93 14.24 2.37
CA SER A 73 -21.40 15.52 2.85
C SER A 73 -20.52 15.34 4.09
N GLU A 74 -20.88 14.39 4.96
CA GLU A 74 -20.05 14.00 6.10
C GLU A 74 -18.74 13.35 5.64
N LEU A 75 -18.79 12.46 4.65
CA LEU A 75 -17.59 11.81 4.08
C LEU A 75 -16.62 12.80 3.45
N LEU A 76 -17.12 13.89 2.88
CA LEU A 76 -16.34 14.89 2.16
C LEU A 76 -15.84 16.04 3.04
N LYS A 77 -16.21 16.07 4.33
CA LYS A 77 -15.92 17.20 5.24
C LYS A 77 -14.46 17.66 5.22
N ASP A 78 -13.52 16.74 5.06
CA ASP A 78 -12.08 17.02 5.02
C ASP A 78 -11.46 16.83 3.61
N CYS A 79 -12.30 16.67 2.58
CA CYS A 79 -11.90 16.33 1.21
C CYS A 79 -12.15 17.46 0.18
N GLU A 80 -11.68 18.67 0.48
CA GLU A 80 -11.89 19.90 -0.32
C GLU A 80 -11.61 19.74 -1.84
N TYR A 81 -10.59 18.97 -2.21
CA TYR A 81 -10.21 18.80 -3.62
C TYR A 81 -11.07 17.75 -4.33
N LEU A 82 -11.56 16.75 -3.60
CA LEU A 82 -12.42 15.69 -4.15
C LEU A 82 -13.88 16.14 -4.29
N ASP A 83 -14.34 17.08 -3.46
CA ASP A 83 -15.71 17.63 -3.49
C ASP A 83 -16.13 18.20 -4.87
N ARG A 84 -15.15 18.55 -5.70
CA ARG A 84 -15.36 19.05 -7.07
C ARG A 84 -15.67 17.95 -8.11
N PHE A 85 -15.62 16.67 -7.72
CA PHE A 85 -15.75 15.52 -8.61
C PHE A 85 -16.78 14.51 -8.06
N PRO A 86 -18.08 14.86 -7.98
CA PRO A 86 -19.10 14.01 -7.38
C PRO A 86 -19.28 12.67 -8.11
N GLU A 87 -19.15 12.64 -9.44
CA GLU A 87 -19.27 11.40 -10.22
C GLU A 87 -18.13 10.41 -9.92
N LEU A 88 -16.91 10.93 -9.73
CA LEU A 88 -15.76 10.12 -9.35
C LEU A 88 -15.94 9.52 -7.94
N LEU A 89 -16.49 10.31 -7.02
CA LEU A 89 -16.80 9.85 -5.67
C LEU A 89 -17.84 8.74 -5.67
N GLU A 90 -18.93 8.91 -6.42
CA GLU A 90 -19.98 7.91 -6.55
C GLU A 90 -19.41 6.59 -7.07
N VAL A 91 -18.62 6.65 -8.15
CA VAL A 91 -17.98 5.46 -8.73
C VAL A 91 -16.99 4.81 -7.74
N MET A 92 -16.25 5.60 -6.97
CA MET A 92 -15.33 5.08 -5.96
C MET A 92 -16.07 4.34 -4.84
N ILE A 93 -17.23 4.85 -4.39
CA ILE A 93 -18.08 4.18 -3.40
C ILE A 93 -18.54 2.82 -3.96
N GLN A 94 -19.05 2.81 -5.19
CA GLN A 94 -19.46 1.57 -5.87
C GLN A 94 -18.31 0.58 -6.00
N PHE A 95 -17.11 1.07 -6.34
CA PHE A 95 -15.89 0.28 -6.43
C PHE A 95 -15.54 -0.38 -5.10
N VAL A 96 -15.59 0.35 -3.98
CA VAL A 96 -15.32 -0.23 -2.66
C VAL A 96 -16.30 -1.37 -2.37
N PHE A 97 -17.60 -1.17 -2.56
CA PHE A 97 -18.58 -2.22 -2.34
C PHE A 97 -18.41 -3.44 -3.25
N TYR A 98 -18.08 -3.19 -4.53
CA TYR A 98 -17.82 -4.24 -5.51
C TYR A 98 -16.62 -5.12 -5.12
N GLU A 99 -15.52 -4.49 -4.68
CA GLU A 99 -14.31 -5.22 -4.30
C GLU A 99 -14.45 -5.91 -2.93
N LEU A 100 -15.21 -5.32 -1.99
CA LEU A 100 -15.61 -5.97 -0.74
C LEU A 100 -16.58 -7.14 -0.95
N LYS A 101 -17.09 -7.34 -2.17
CA LYS A 101 -18.06 -8.39 -2.54
C LYS A 101 -19.37 -8.28 -1.76
N LEU A 102 -19.81 -7.06 -1.47
CA LEU A 102 -21.09 -6.85 -0.80
C LEU A 102 -22.25 -7.20 -1.76
N PRO A 103 -23.34 -7.78 -1.24
CA PRO A 103 -24.49 -8.12 -2.06
C PRO A 103 -25.21 -6.84 -2.54
N LYS A 104 -25.89 -6.89 -3.69
CA LYS A 104 -26.48 -5.68 -4.31
C LYS A 104 -27.58 -5.02 -3.47
N ASP A 105 -28.22 -5.79 -2.61
CA ASP A 105 -29.24 -5.36 -1.66
C ASP A 105 -28.67 -4.99 -0.28
N PHE A 106 -27.34 -4.92 -0.15
CA PHE A 106 -26.68 -4.46 1.06
C PHE A 106 -27.19 -3.08 1.46
N ARG A 107 -27.59 -2.95 2.73
CA ARG A 107 -28.00 -1.69 3.32
C ARG A 107 -26.94 -1.24 4.31
N LEU A 108 -26.57 0.03 4.17
CA LEU A 108 -25.51 0.59 4.97
C LEU A 108 -26.08 1.08 6.32
N GLU A 109 -26.20 0.17 7.27
CA GLU A 109 -26.79 0.41 8.60
C GLU A 109 -25.72 0.68 9.69
N SER A 110 -24.51 1.09 9.26
CA SER A 110 -23.35 1.40 10.13
C SER A 110 -22.74 0.19 10.86
N GLU A 111 -23.01 -1.03 10.39
CA GLU A 111 -22.47 -2.25 10.98
C GLU A 111 -21.16 -2.70 10.31
N GLU A 112 -20.30 -3.33 11.09
CA GLU A 112 -19.17 -4.07 10.54
C GLU A 112 -19.69 -5.28 9.74
N VAL A 113 -19.12 -5.51 8.56
CA VAL A 113 -19.41 -6.66 7.72
C VAL A 113 -18.24 -7.63 7.71
N GLU A 114 -18.55 -8.92 7.68
CA GLU A 114 -17.55 -9.97 7.52
C GLU A 114 -17.12 -10.05 6.04
N VAL A 115 -15.85 -9.78 5.77
CA VAL A 115 -15.24 -9.89 4.43
C VAL A 115 -13.97 -10.70 4.49
N THR A 116 -13.55 -11.27 3.35
CA THR A 116 -12.24 -11.93 3.30
C THR A 116 -11.12 -10.90 3.26
N LEU A 117 -9.93 -11.27 3.76
CA LEU A 117 -8.74 -10.43 3.70
C LEU A 117 -8.48 -9.96 2.28
N MET A 118 -8.63 -10.85 1.30
CA MET A 118 -8.41 -10.51 -0.10
C MET A 118 -9.43 -9.51 -0.65
N ALA A 119 -10.69 -9.61 -0.27
CA ALA A 119 -11.71 -8.65 -0.67
C ALA A 119 -11.38 -7.24 -0.13
N TRP A 120 -11.02 -7.16 1.16
CA TRP A 120 -10.59 -5.90 1.80
C TRP A 120 -9.28 -5.34 1.21
N LEU A 121 -8.28 -6.19 0.97
CA LEU A 121 -7.05 -5.76 0.33
C LEU A 121 -7.30 -5.27 -1.09
N ARG A 122 -8.18 -5.91 -1.86
CA ARG A 122 -8.50 -5.45 -3.22
C ARG A 122 -9.23 -4.11 -3.23
N SER A 123 -10.18 -3.89 -2.32
CA SER A 123 -10.95 -2.62 -2.24
C SER A 123 -10.08 -1.40 -1.94
N THR A 124 -8.93 -1.62 -1.31
CA THR A 124 -7.94 -0.57 -1.05
C THR A 124 -6.87 -0.57 -2.13
N ASN A 125 -6.28 -1.73 -2.42
CA ASN A 125 -5.10 -1.83 -3.24
C ASN A 125 -5.39 -1.56 -4.71
N ILE A 126 -6.36 -2.23 -5.33
CA ILE A 126 -6.66 -2.03 -6.77
C ILE A 126 -6.96 -0.54 -7.04
N PHE A 127 -7.65 0.14 -6.11
CA PHE A 127 -7.84 1.59 -6.16
C PHE A 127 -6.51 2.38 -6.16
N ARG A 128 -5.52 2.01 -5.32
CA ARG A 128 -4.18 2.62 -5.36
C ARG A 128 -3.51 2.47 -6.72
N TYR A 129 -3.59 1.28 -7.33
CA TYR A 129 -3.05 1.04 -8.65
C TYR A 129 -3.69 1.98 -9.68
N HIS A 130 -5.02 2.09 -9.70
CA HIS A 130 -5.71 2.96 -10.65
C HIS A 130 -5.42 4.43 -10.46
N ARG A 131 -5.18 4.90 -9.22
CA ARG A 131 -4.74 6.28 -8.98
C ARG A 131 -3.42 6.60 -9.67
N VAL A 132 -2.46 5.66 -9.67
CA VAL A 132 -1.19 5.86 -10.39
C VAL A 132 -1.41 5.72 -11.90
N LYS A 133 -2.15 4.70 -12.32
CA LYS A 133 -2.36 4.40 -13.73
C LYS A 133 -3.13 5.52 -14.45
N ALA A 134 -4.11 6.14 -13.81
CA ALA A 134 -4.87 7.26 -14.36
C ALA A 134 -3.98 8.49 -14.67
N ILE A 135 -2.91 8.72 -13.91
CA ILE A 135 -1.91 9.75 -14.22
C ILE A 135 -1.17 9.39 -15.50
N VAL A 136 -0.77 8.12 -15.65
CA VAL A 136 -0.05 7.62 -16.82
C VAL A 136 -0.92 7.58 -18.07
N ASP A 137 -2.24 7.52 -17.94
CA ASP A 137 -3.13 7.51 -19.10
C ASP A 137 -3.34 8.91 -19.73
N ILE A 138 -3.05 9.99 -19.00
CA ILE A 138 -3.33 11.36 -19.44
C ILE A 138 -2.09 12.14 -19.90
N MET A 139 -0.93 11.50 -19.87
CA MET A 139 0.35 12.06 -20.30
C MET A 139 1.32 10.96 -20.72
N GLU A 140 2.49 11.32 -21.24
CA GLU A 140 3.55 10.36 -21.56
C GLU A 140 3.95 9.55 -20.33
N ARG A 141 4.25 8.26 -20.51
CA ARG A 141 4.43 7.31 -19.41
C ARG A 141 5.51 7.77 -18.43
N GLU A 142 6.68 8.14 -18.93
CA GLU A 142 7.82 8.57 -18.14
C GLU A 142 7.50 9.85 -17.36
N GLU A 143 6.77 10.78 -17.97
CA GLU A 143 6.32 12.02 -17.31
C GLU A 143 5.32 11.69 -16.18
N GLY A 144 4.35 10.80 -16.44
CA GLY A 144 3.35 10.40 -15.44
C GLY A 144 3.96 9.67 -14.25
N ILE A 145 4.91 8.77 -14.50
CA ILE A 145 5.66 8.08 -13.44
C ILE A 145 6.48 9.06 -12.62
N GLN A 146 7.20 9.99 -13.26
CA GLN A 146 7.99 10.98 -12.53
C GLN A 146 7.09 11.90 -11.70
N LEU A 147 5.96 12.34 -12.25
CA LEU A 147 4.97 13.13 -11.52
C LEU A 147 4.45 12.38 -10.28
N TRP A 148 4.12 11.09 -10.41
CA TRP A 148 3.73 10.27 -9.26
C TRP A 148 4.81 10.25 -8.17
N LYS A 149 6.07 10.02 -8.55
CA LYS A 149 7.21 10.03 -7.62
C LYS A 149 7.35 11.38 -6.91
N ASP A 150 7.19 12.49 -7.63
CA ASP A 150 7.25 13.84 -7.05
C ASP A 150 6.10 14.09 -6.05
N MET A 151 4.91 13.56 -6.33
CA MET A 151 3.76 13.63 -5.42
C MET A 151 3.97 12.82 -4.15
N VAL A 152 4.48 11.58 -4.28
CA VAL A 152 4.86 10.74 -3.12
C VAL A 152 5.92 11.45 -2.28
N TYR A 153 6.94 12.02 -2.92
CA TYR A 153 7.98 12.79 -2.24
C TYR A 153 7.41 13.94 -1.40
N ARG A 154 6.50 14.75 -1.97
CA ARG A 154 5.83 15.85 -1.25
C ARG A 154 4.94 15.35 -0.11
N ALA A 155 4.21 14.26 -0.32
CA ALA A 155 3.40 13.62 0.72
C ALA A 155 4.26 13.23 1.93
N THR A 156 5.43 12.63 1.67
CA THR A 156 6.38 12.27 2.73
C THR A 156 6.92 13.51 3.43
N GLN A 157 7.28 14.57 2.70
CA GLN A 157 7.73 15.83 3.31
C GLN A 157 6.69 16.46 4.23
N ASP A 158 5.43 16.50 3.80
CA ASP A 158 4.35 17.08 4.60
C ASP A 158 4.10 16.25 5.88
N SER A 159 4.13 14.92 5.77
CA SER A 159 3.99 14.03 6.93
C SER A 159 5.13 14.15 7.93
N LEU A 160 6.34 14.49 7.48
CA LEU A 160 7.50 14.68 8.38
C LEU A 160 7.42 16.02 9.12
N LYS A 161 6.89 17.06 8.48
CA LYS A 161 6.72 18.40 9.10
C LYS A 161 5.63 18.42 10.17
N SER A 162 4.63 17.55 10.08
CA SER A 162 3.49 17.52 11.00
C SER A 162 3.73 16.68 12.27
N LYS A 163 4.90 16.06 12.42
CA LYS A 163 5.25 15.26 13.59
C LYS A 163 6.27 16.04 14.43
N ASP A 164 5.79 16.61 15.54
CA ASP A 164 6.65 17.27 16.54
C ASP A 164 7.48 16.26 17.36
N GLU A 165 7.07 14.98 17.38
CA GLU A 165 7.75 13.92 18.13
C GLU A 165 8.34 12.83 17.24
N GLU A 166 9.59 12.48 17.52
CA GLU A 166 10.26 11.28 17.06
C GLU A 166 9.54 10.05 17.60
N CYS A 167 8.73 9.40 16.78
CA CYS A 167 8.13 8.14 17.16
C CYS A 167 8.40 7.10 16.08
N HIS A 168 9.58 6.48 16.17
CA HIS A 168 9.81 5.21 15.51
C HIS A 168 10.20 4.15 16.57
N PRO A 169 9.59 2.95 16.55
CA PRO A 169 9.84 1.86 17.51
C PRO A 169 11.19 1.16 17.24
N PRO A 170 12.21 1.14 18.12
CA PRO A 170 13.56 0.55 17.92
C PRO A 170 13.68 -0.55 16.85
N ILE A 171 14.79 -0.64 16.08
CA ILE A 171 14.97 -1.75 15.11
C ILE A 171 14.73 -3.12 15.77
N LYS A 172 15.10 -3.23 17.05
CA LYS A 172 14.70 -4.33 17.93
C LYS A 172 13.18 -4.56 18.01
N GLU A 173 12.37 -3.54 18.26
CA GLU A 173 10.90 -3.64 18.27
C GLU A 173 10.33 -4.02 16.90
N ILE A 174 10.91 -3.55 15.79
CA ILE A 174 10.55 -4.02 14.44
C ILE A 174 10.82 -5.52 14.32
N THR A 175 12.01 -5.95 14.73
CA THR A 175 12.43 -7.35 14.68
C THR A 175 11.54 -8.22 15.56
N GLU A 176 11.25 -7.79 16.79
CA GLU A 176 10.36 -8.47 17.73
C GLU A 176 8.92 -8.53 17.23
N GLY A 177 8.43 -7.46 16.59
CA GLY A 177 7.10 -7.42 15.97
C GLY A 177 6.94 -8.48 14.87
N TRP A 178 7.86 -8.52 13.91
CA TRP A 178 7.83 -9.52 12.83
C TRP A 178 8.07 -10.95 13.32
N ILE A 179 8.97 -11.13 14.30
CA ILE A 179 9.17 -12.43 14.96
C ILE A 179 7.89 -12.89 15.63
N LYS A 180 7.23 -12.01 16.40
CA LYS A 180 5.99 -12.32 17.09
C LYS A 180 4.90 -12.70 16.09
N GLU A 181 4.74 -11.92 15.01
CA GLU A 181 3.76 -12.20 13.96
C GLU A 181 4.00 -13.58 13.31
N GLY A 182 5.26 -13.93 13.06
CA GLY A 182 5.62 -15.26 12.57
C GLY A 182 5.39 -16.38 13.59
N GLU A 183 5.65 -16.14 14.88
CA GLU A 183 5.52 -17.13 15.96
C GLU A 183 4.06 -17.42 16.33
N THR A 184 3.13 -16.46 16.18
CA THR A 184 1.71 -16.74 16.41
C THR A 184 1.10 -17.66 15.36
N GLY A 185 1.74 -17.80 14.19
CA GLY A 185 1.17 -18.52 13.04
C GLY A 185 -0.02 -17.81 12.40
N GLU A 186 -0.34 -16.59 12.84
CA GLU A 186 -1.44 -15.77 12.33
C GLU A 186 -0.98 -14.81 11.23
N SER A 187 0.32 -14.78 10.91
CA SER A 187 0.84 -13.97 9.81
C SER A 187 0.26 -14.45 8.48
N ASN A 188 -0.22 -13.50 7.67
CA ASN A 188 -0.60 -13.77 6.28
C ASN A 188 0.62 -13.71 5.34
N PHE A 189 1.83 -13.57 5.89
CA PHE A 189 3.09 -13.56 5.15
C PHE A 189 3.85 -14.87 5.35
N GLU A 190 4.58 -15.29 4.32
CA GLU A 190 5.67 -16.26 4.48
C GLU A 190 6.96 -15.46 4.60
N LEU A 191 7.55 -15.44 5.80
CA LEU A 191 8.61 -14.48 6.13
C LEU A 191 9.85 -15.16 6.73
N THR A 192 11.02 -14.64 6.37
CA THR A 192 12.30 -14.98 6.98
C THR A 192 12.89 -13.73 7.61
N VAL A 193 13.20 -13.79 8.90
CA VAL A 193 13.85 -12.70 9.66
C VAL A 193 15.32 -13.04 9.83
N VAL A 194 16.19 -12.12 9.41
CA VAL A 194 17.63 -12.17 9.64
C VAL A 194 17.99 -10.99 10.55
N SER A 195 18.17 -11.27 11.84
CA SER A 195 18.64 -10.28 12.81
C SER A 195 20.16 -10.34 12.89
N TYR A 196 20.82 -9.21 12.63
CA TYR A 196 22.28 -9.10 12.77
C TYR A 196 22.64 -8.72 14.20
N ASP A 197 21.96 -7.68 14.71
CA ASP A 197 22.05 -7.09 16.04
C ASP A 197 20.80 -6.22 16.31
N ASP A 198 20.75 -5.54 17.48
CA ASP A 198 19.61 -4.69 17.91
C ASP A 198 19.37 -3.46 17.02
N HIS A 199 20.24 -3.22 16.05
CA HIS A 199 20.26 -2.04 15.19
C HIS A 199 20.20 -2.38 13.70
N LYS A 200 20.07 -3.66 13.32
CA LYS A 200 20.07 -4.08 11.92
C LYS A 200 19.33 -5.41 11.70
N VAL A 201 18.34 -5.39 10.82
CA VAL A 201 17.50 -6.55 10.47
C VAL A 201 17.19 -6.56 8.98
N ALA A 202 17.18 -7.75 8.39
CA ALA A 202 16.71 -7.98 7.04
C ALA A 202 15.53 -8.96 7.05
N LEU A 203 14.50 -8.66 6.27
CA LEU A 203 13.29 -9.44 6.13
C LEU A 203 13.20 -9.92 4.69
N ARG A 204 12.88 -11.19 4.49
CA ARG A 204 12.51 -11.75 3.19
C ARG A 204 11.07 -12.21 3.25
N PHE A 205 10.28 -11.76 2.28
CA PHE A 205 8.89 -12.18 2.10
C PHE A 205 8.80 -13.03 0.85
N ASP A 206 8.53 -14.32 1.04
CA ASP A 206 8.27 -15.28 -0.04
C ASP A 206 6.81 -15.18 -0.53
N LYS A 207 5.90 -14.70 0.35
CA LYS A 207 4.50 -14.39 0.02
C LYS A 207 4.06 -13.10 0.69
N CYS A 208 3.22 -12.34 -0.01
CA CYS A 208 2.72 -11.04 0.44
C CYS A 208 1.28 -10.83 -0.04
N PRO A 209 0.29 -10.75 0.87
CA PRO A 209 -1.12 -10.53 0.50
C PRO A 209 -1.34 -9.23 -0.30
N VAL A 210 -0.52 -8.21 -0.05
CA VAL A 210 -0.58 -6.95 -0.82
C VAL A 210 -0.24 -7.23 -2.28
N TYR A 211 0.85 -7.95 -2.57
CA TYR A 211 1.19 -8.35 -3.94
C TYR A 211 0.12 -9.28 -4.53
N ASP A 212 -0.33 -10.27 -3.76
CA ASP A 212 -1.35 -11.22 -4.23
C ASP A 212 -2.67 -10.54 -4.60
N SER A 213 -3.01 -9.43 -3.95
CA SER A 213 -4.21 -8.64 -4.25
C SER A 213 -4.22 -7.98 -5.62
N VAL A 214 -3.05 -7.81 -6.25
CA VAL A 214 -2.89 -6.97 -7.45
C VAL A 214 -2.01 -7.59 -8.52
N LYS A 215 -1.39 -8.75 -8.27
CA LYS A 215 -0.51 -9.44 -9.23
C LYS A 215 -1.19 -9.81 -10.56
N HIS A 216 -2.51 -9.75 -10.61
CA HIS A 216 -3.33 -10.00 -11.79
C HIS A 216 -3.51 -8.75 -12.68
N LEU A 217 -3.10 -7.58 -12.21
CA LEU A 217 -3.13 -6.33 -12.98
C LEU A 217 -1.99 -6.31 -14.01
N GLU A 218 -2.23 -5.65 -15.14
CA GLU A 218 -1.37 -5.72 -16.33
C GLU A 218 0.00 -5.01 -16.17
N ASP A 219 0.06 -3.92 -15.41
CA ASP A 219 1.23 -3.03 -15.36
C ASP A 219 2.02 -3.21 -14.06
N ARG A 220 2.96 -4.15 -14.07
CA ARG A 220 3.78 -4.49 -12.89
C ARG A 220 4.56 -3.31 -12.32
N GLU A 221 5.02 -2.38 -13.16
CA GLU A 221 5.74 -1.19 -12.71
C GLU A 221 4.80 -0.24 -11.95
N ILE A 222 3.58 -0.05 -12.46
CA ILE A 222 2.58 0.79 -11.79
C ILE A 222 2.13 0.16 -10.47
N ALA A 223 1.97 -1.17 -10.44
CA ALA A 223 1.69 -1.89 -9.20
C ALA A 223 2.83 -1.69 -8.18
N TYR A 224 4.10 -1.85 -8.59
CA TYR A 224 5.24 -1.52 -7.72
C TYR A 224 5.19 -0.07 -7.20
N LEU A 225 4.93 0.90 -8.07
CA LEU A 225 4.85 2.32 -7.72
C LEU A 225 3.70 2.64 -6.75
N SER A 226 2.62 1.86 -6.77
CA SER A 226 1.47 2.09 -5.90
C SER A 226 1.59 1.49 -4.48
N TYR A 227 2.45 0.49 -4.27
CA TYR A 227 2.58 -0.20 -2.96
C TYR A 227 3.98 -0.19 -2.36
N CYS A 228 4.99 -0.40 -3.20
CA CYS A 228 6.34 -0.68 -2.73
C CYS A 228 7.26 0.54 -2.85
N TRP A 229 6.91 1.50 -3.71
CA TRP A 229 7.64 2.74 -3.82
C TRP A 229 7.25 3.73 -2.71
N THR A 230 8.10 3.84 -1.69
CA THR A 230 7.97 4.85 -0.62
C THR A 230 8.74 6.15 -0.94
N GLY A 231 9.32 6.23 -2.15
CA GLY A 231 10.22 7.29 -2.57
C GLY A 231 11.66 7.10 -2.09
N TYR A 232 12.59 7.87 -2.67
CA TYR A 232 13.93 8.10 -2.12
C TYR A 232 13.98 8.77 -0.70
N PRO A 233 12.91 9.38 -0.13
CA PRO A 233 12.96 10.08 1.14
C PRO A 233 13.28 9.35 2.43
N GLU A 234 12.98 8.06 2.62
CA GLU A 234 13.27 7.46 3.93
C GLU A 234 14.78 7.41 4.20
N GLU A 235 15.59 7.33 3.14
CA GLU A 235 17.06 7.34 3.24
C GLU A 235 17.64 8.77 3.35
N GLU A 236 17.02 9.77 2.69
CA GLU A 236 17.55 11.15 2.61
C GLU A 236 16.87 12.18 3.54
N LEU A 237 15.58 12.04 3.83
CA LEU A 237 14.78 13.02 4.59
C LEU A 237 14.70 12.70 6.08
N ASN A 238 14.92 11.45 6.48
CA ASN A 238 14.93 11.06 7.89
C ASN A 238 16.36 10.92 8.40
N LYS A 239 16.96 12.06 8.81
CA LYS A 239 18.33 12.09 9.36
C LYS A 239 18.48 11.39 10.72
N LYS A 240 17.43 10.79 11.27
CA LYS A 240 17.46 10.22 12.61
C LYS A 240 17.36 8.71 12.58
N ALA A 241 18.49 8.08 12.87
CA ALA A 241 18.68 6.74 13.37
C ALA A 241 18.06 5.55 12.62
N ARG A 242 17.31 5.68 11.50
CA ARG A 242 16.75 4.52 10.77
C ARG A 242 16.57 4.74 9.28
N ARG A 243 16.93 3.71 8.51
CA ARG A 243 16.68 3.64 7.07
C ARG A 243 16.01 2.32 6.71
N LYS A 244 15.23 2.34 5.61
CA LYS A 244 14.63 1.19 4.97
C LYS A 244 15.09 1.15 3.51
N LYS A 245 15.61 0.00 3.07
CA LYS A 245 15.93 -0.27 1.66
C LYS A 245 15.20 -1.52 1.21
N THR A 246 14.56 -1.46 0.05
CA THR A 246 13.82 -2.58 -0.54
C THR A 246 14.48 -2.97 -1.87
N PRO A 247 15.65 -3.65 -1.84
CA PRO A 247 16.46 -3.88 -3.04
C PRO A 247 15.79 -4.84 -4.04
N GLN A 248 14.79 -5.59 -3.59
CA GLN A 248 14.10 -6.57 -4.41
C GLN A 248 12.64 -6.64 -3.99
N THR A 249 11.74 -6.74 -4.97
CA THR A 249 10.30 -6.91 -4.72
C THR A 249 9.74 -8.09 -5.50
N LEU A 250 8.59 -8.59 -5.05
CA LEU A 250 7.82 -9.63 -5.74
C LEU A 250 7.37 -9.24 -7.17
N TYR A 251 7.47 -7.95 -7.53
CA TYR A 251 7.22 -7.49 -8.90
C TYR A 251 8.40 -7.75 -9.85
N GLN A 252 9.61 -7.85 -9.31
CA GLN A 252 10.87 -7.97 -10.06
C GLN A 252 11.53 -9.33 -9.88
N SER A 253 11.07 -10.14 -8.93
CA SER A 253 11.68 -11.42 -8.55
C SER A 253 10.70 -12.31 -7.77
N ASP A 254 11.15 -13.49 -7.34
CA ASP A 254 10.36 -14.50 -6.63
C ASP A 254 10.11 -14.18 -5.15
N TYR A 255 10.78 -13.17 -4.61
CA TYR A 255 10.63 -12.72 -3.22
C TYR A 255 10.87 -11.22 -3.08
N CYS A 256 10.33 -10.63 -2.01
CA CYS A 256 10.59 -9.26 -1.60
C CYS A 256 11.60 -9.24 -0.45
N VAL A 257 12.45 -8.22 -0.41
CA VAL A 257 13.41 -7.99 0.69
C VAL A 257 13.20 -6.61 1.25
N GLU A 258 13.06 -6.52 2.57
CA GLU A 258 13.12 -5.24 3.28
C GLU A 258 14.31 -5.25 4.24
N PHE A 259 15.12 -4.21 4.19
CA PHE A 259 16.31 -4.06 5.02
C PHE A 259 16.20 -2.82 5.87
N TYR A 260 16.29 -2.98 7.19
CA TYR A 260 16.19 -1.91 8.16
C TYR A 260 17.47 -1.81 8.99
N TRP A 261 17.99 -0.61 9.16
CA TRP A 261 19.18 -0.40 10.00
C TRP A 261 19.20 0.97 10.66
N ASN A 262 19.97 1.08 11.74
CA ASN A 262 20.27 2.35 12.37
C ASN A 262 21.53 2.99 11.81
N ASN A 263 21.38 4.17 11.22
CA ASN A 263 22.47 4.90 10.57
C ASN A 263 23.53 5.45 11.55
N ASP A 264 23.17 5.68 12.82
CA ASP A 264 24.12 6.16 13.83
C ASP A 264 25.08 5.04 14.28
N VAL A 265 24.66 3.79 14.11
CA VAL A 265 25.44 2.60 14.48
C VAL A 265 26.09 1.95 13.26
N HIS A 266 25.34 1.84 12.15
CA HIS A 266 25.77 1.23 10.89
C HIS A 266 25.53 2.21 9.72
N PRO A 267 26.33 3.28 9.58
CA PRO A 267 26.11 4.30 8.55
C PRO A 267 26.20 3.76 7.11
N ASP A 268 27.06 2.76 6.91
CA ASP A 268 27.34 2.16 5.60
C ASP A 268 26.72 0.76 5.46
N ALA A 269 25.56 0.53 6.10
CA ALA A 269 24.91 -0.76 6.04
C ALA A 269 24.34 -1.03 4.63
N GLU A 270 24.72 -2.16 4.03
CA GLU A 270 24.16 -2.62 2.77
C GLU A 270 23.21 -3.80 2.98
N PRO A 271 22.14 -3.90 2.17
CA PRO A 271 21.21 -5.00 2.27
C PRO A 271 21.89 -6.30 1.78
N PRO A 272 21.42 -7.48 2.25
CA PRO A 272 22.00 -8.75 1.82
C PRO A 272 21.78 -9.01 0.33
N THR A 273 22.75 -9.65 -0.32
CA THR A 273 22.71 -9.94 -1.76
C THR A 273 21.67 -11.02 -2.11
N SER A 274 21.30 -11.12 -3.38
CA SER A 274 20.43 -12.21 -3.84
C SER A 274 21.05 -13.59 -3.62
N GLU A 275 22.38 -13.72 -3.74
CA GLU A 275 23.11 -14.96 -3.42
C GLU A 275 22.92 -15.36 -1.95
N PHE A 276 23.04 -14.41 -1.02
CA PHE A 276 22.78 -14.65 0.39
C PHE A 276 21.37 -15.22 0.60
N TRP A 277 20.37 -14.58 0.00
CA TRP A 277 18.98 -15.00 0.14
C TRP A 277 18.69 -16.36 -0.48
N ASN A 278 19.27 -16.68 -1.64
CA ASN A 278 19.12 -17.97 -2.28
C ASN A 278 19.68 -19.09 -1.41
N ASN A 279 20.85 -18.88 -0.79
CA ASN A 279 21.43 -19.83 0.16
C ASN A 279 20.52 -20.07 1.39
N GLN A 280 19.80 -19.04 1.86
CA GLN A 280 18.82 -19.18 2.95
C GLN A 280 17.52 -19.90 2.54
N ALA A 281 17.24 -20.03 1.24
CA ALA A 281 16.10 -20.79 0.74
C ALA A 281 16.45 -22.27 0.55
N GLU A 282 17.67 -22.58 0.11
CA GLU A 282 18.13 -23.96 -0.10
C GLU A 282 18.31 -24.74 1.21
N SER A 283 18.68 -24.05 2.30
CA SER A 283 18.72 -24.63 3.65
C SER A 283 17.34 -25.04 4.20
N LYS A 284 16.24 -24.70 3.50
CA LYS A 284 14.86 -25.09 3.86
C LYS A 284 14.47 -26.50 3.37
N VAL A 285 15.31 -27.22 2.64
CA VAL A 285 15.06 -28.60 2.20
C VAL A 285 15.64 -29.59 3.21
N ILE A 286 14.90 -29.82 4.29
CA ILE A 286 15.05 -31.06 5.08
C ILE A 286 13.64 -31.67 5.16
N ILE A 287 13.57 -32.91 4.65
CA ILE A 287 12.40 -33.78 4.46
C ILE A 287 11.56 -33.89 5.72
#